data_AF-A0A7J9JW21-F1
#
_entry.id   AF-A0A7J9JW21-F1
#
_cell.length_a   1.000
_cell.length_b   1.000
_cell.length_c   1.000
_cell.angle_alpha   90.00
_cell.angle_beta   90.00
_cell.angle_gamma   90.00
#
_symmetry.space_group_name_H-M   'P 1'
#
loop_
_entity.id
_entity.type
_entity.pdbx_description
1 polymer ?
#
loop_
_entity_poly.entity_id
_entity_poly.type
_entity_poly.pdbx_seq_one_letter_code
_entity_poly.pdbx_strand_id
1 'polypeptide(L)'
;IIAAAVLSGNRNFEGRVHPLTRANYLASPPLVVAYALAGTVDIDFEKEPIGTGKSGKSIYFKDIWPSNDEIAQVVQSSVLPDMFKSTYEAITKGNLMWNQLSVPASTLYSWDPNSTYIHEPPYFKNMTVEPPGPHGVKDAYCLLNFGDSITTDHISPAGSIQKDSPAAKFLLERGVDKKDFNSYGSRRGNDEVMARGTFANIRIVNKLLKGEVGPKTIHVPTGEKLYVYDAAM
;
A
#
# COMPACT_ATOMS: atom_id res chain seq x y z
N ILE A 1 20.68 12.92 7.18
CA ILE A 1 19.40 13.65 7.01
C ILE A 1 18.27 12.72 7.36
N ILE A 2 17.32 13.14 8.20
CA ILE A 2 16.03 12.45 8.35
C ILE A 2 15.09 13.13 7.36
N ALA A 3 14.82 12.48 6.23
CA ALA A 3 13.88 13.03 5.24
C ALA A 3 12.44 12.89 5.76
N ALA A 4 11.67 13.96 5.61
CA ALA A 4 10.28 14.05 6.01
C ALA A 4 9.34 14.08 4.80
N ALA A 5 8.16 13.46 4.94
CA ALA A 5 7.03 13.67 4.04
C ALA A 5 5.87 14.28 4.82
N VAL A 6 5.12 15.17 4.17
CA VAL A 6 3.86 15.71 4.68
C VAL A 6 2.77 15.35 3.68
N LEU A 7 1.66 14.79 4.16
CA LEU A 7 0.58 14.33 3.30
C LEU A 7 -0.80 14.61 3.91
N SER A 8 -1.78 14.86 3.03
CA SER A 8 -3.19 15.03 3.37
C SER A 8 -3.97 13.71 3.34
N GLY A 9 -3.27 12.61 3.61
CA GLY A 9 -3.87 11.28 3.76
C GLY A 9 -4.35 11.02 5.19
N ASN A 10 -4.59 9.75 5.51
CA ASN A 10 -5.08 9.31 6.81
C ASN A 10 -4.16 8.27 7.51
N ARG A 11 -3.01 7.94 6.91
CA ARG A 11 -2.05 6.96 7.45
C ARG A 11 -0.62 7.39 7.13
N ASN A 12 0.27 7.31 8.11
CA ASN A 12 1.68 7.73 8.02
C ASN A 12 2.66 6.68 8.58
N PHE A 13 2.26 5.40 8.57
CA PHE A 13 3.11 4.31 9.07
C PHE A 13 4.46 4.27 8.35
N GLU A 14 5.47 3.85 9.10
CA GLU A 14 6.84 3.76 8.64
C GLU A 14 6.94 2.91 7.36
N GLY A 15 7.50 3.47 6.28
CA GLY A 15 7.77 2.75 5.02
C GLY A 15 6.58 2.60 4.08
N ARG A 16 5.39 3.08 4.46
CA ARG A 16 4.20 3.06 3.59
C ARG A 16 4.13 4.24 2.63
N VAL A 17 4.58 5.42 3.05
CA VAL A 17 4.52 6.65 2.23
C VAL A 17 5.62 6.60 1.16
N HIS A 18 6.88 6.49 1.58
CA HIS A 18 8.01 6.31 0.67
C HIS A 18 9.16 5.59 1.41
N PRO A 19 9.92 4.69 0.77
CA PRO A 19 11.01 3.97 1.45
C PRO A 19 12.13 4.88 1.99
N LEU A 20 12.33 6.05 1.38
CA LEU A 20 13.36 7.02 1.77
C LEU A 20 12.90 8.02 2.84
N THR A 21 11.63 8.02 3.26
CA THR A 21 11.11 8.96 4.26
C THR A 21 10.92 8.27 5.61
N ARG A 22 11.65 8.76 6.62
CA ARG A 22 11.61 8.20 7.98
C ARG A 22 10.62 8.94 8.87
N ALA A 23 10.36 10.21 8.60
CA ALA A 23 9.33 10.99 9.26
C ALA A 23 8.17 11.24 8.28
N ASN A 24 6.95 10.95 8.68
CA ASN A 24 5.77 11.16 7.85
C ASN A 24 4.68 11.83 8.69
N TYR A 25 4.20 13.00 8.28
CA TYR A 25 3.23 13.80 9.02
C TYR A 25 1.91 13.90 8.27
N LEU A 26 0.81 13.65 8.98
CA LEU A 26 -0.53 13.92 8.46
C LEU A 26 -0.86 15.39 8.71
N ALA A 27 -1.28 16.10 7.68
CA ALA A 27 -1.65 17.51 7.77
C ALA A 27 -2.82 17.83 6.84
N SER A 28 -3.48 18.96 7.04
CA SER A 28 -4.50 19.43 6.11
C SER A 28 -3.87 19.74 4.73
N PRO A 29 -4.63 19.65 3.62
CA PRO A 29 -4.12 20.02 2.29
C PRO A 29 -3.36 21.37 2.22
N PRO A 30 -3.85 22.48 2.81
CA PRO A 30 -3.11 23.73 2.77
C PRO A 30 -1.80 23.70 3.57
N LEU A 31 -1.71 22.91 4.66
CA LEU A 31 -0.44 22.72 5.38
C LEU A 31 0.58 21.92 4.57
N VAL A 32 0.13 20.94 3.76
CA VAL A 32 1.03 20.22 2.83
C VAL A 32 1.70 21.22 1.89
N VAL A 33 0.94 22.17 1.35
CA VAL A 33 1.48 23.24 0.49
C VAL A 33 2.43 24.15 1.26
N ALA A 34 2.08 24.56 2.48
CA ALA A 34 2.92 25.42 3.30
C ALA A 34 4.29 24.79 3.62
N TYR A 35 4.31 23.52 4.03
CA TYR A 35 5.56 22.78 4.26
C TYR A 35 6.36 22.55 2.97
N ALA A 36 5.67 22.35 1.83
CA ALA A 36 6.35 22.24 0.53
C ALA A 36 7.02 23.56 0.12
N LEU A 37 6.39 24.71 0.38
CA LEU A 37 6.98 26.03 0.15
C LEU A 37 8.16 26.31 1.10
N ALA A 38 8.01 25.96 2.38
CA ALA A 38 9.09 26.11 3.37
C ALA A 38 10.28 25.17 3.09
N GLY A 39 10.04 24.02 2.45
CA GLY A 39 11.06 23.03 2.13
C GLY A 39 11.58 22.23 3.33
N THR A 40 11.03 22.46 4.53
CA THR A 40 11.40 21.79 5.77
C THR A 40 10.20 21.66 6.70
N VAL A 41 10.18 20.62 7.53
CA VAL A 41 9.21 20.47 8.64
C VAL A 41 9.73 21.06 9.95
N ASP A 42 11.01 21.43 9.98
CA ASP A 42 11.68 22.08 11.10
C ASP A 42 11.63 23.60 10.86
N ILE A 43 10.45 24.18 11.06
CA ILE A 43 10.17 25.61 10.88
C ILE A 43 9.17 26.08 11.93
N ASP A 44 9.45 27.22 12.56
CA ASP A 44 8.50 27.95 13.38
C ASP A 44 7.72 28.95 12.51
N PHE A 45 6.53 28.57 12.04
CA PHE A 45 5.71 29.42 11.16
C PHE A 45 5.29 30.77 11.78
N GLU A 46 5.40 30.95 13.10
CA GLU A 46 5.10 32.25 13.73
C GLU A 46 6.28 33.22 13.65
N LYS A 47 7.52 32.68 13.68
CA LYS A 47 8.75 33.47 13.77
C LYS A 47 9.55 33.52 12.49
N GLU A 48 9.40 32.52 11.62
CA GLU A 48 10.22 32.34 10.43
C GLU A 48 9.39 32.57 9.15
N PRO A 49 9.94 33.27 8.15
CA PRO A 49 9.26 33.44 6.87
C PRO A 49 9.32 32.16 6.04
N ILE A 50 8.24 31.87 5.30
CA ILE A 50 8.16 30.74 4.36
C ILE A 50 8.98 31.02 3.09
N GLY A 51 9.17 32.29 2.75
CA GLY A 51 9.98 32.68 1.61
C GLY A 51 10.10 34.18 1.45
N THR A 52 10.74 34.58 0.35
CA THR A 52 10.93 35.99 -0.01
C THR A 52 10.07 36.32 -1.22
N GLY A 53 9.23 37.35 -1.09
CA GLY A 53 8.41 37.85 -2.18
C GLY A 53 9.24 38.56 -3.26
N LYS A 54 8.64 38.82 -4.42
CA LYS A 54 9.31 39.48 -5.56
C LYS A 54 9.92 40.84 -5.24
N SER A 55 9.41 41.54 -4.23
CA SER A 55 9.91 42.84 -3.76
C SER A 55 11.02 42.73 -2.71
N GLY A 56 11.51 41.53 -2.40
CA GLY A 56 12.47 41.29 -1.33
C GLY A 56 11.85 41.22 0.08
N LYS A 57 10.53 41.43 0.21
CA LYS A 57 9.83 41.34 1.50
C LYS A 57 9.72 39.89 1.96
N SER A 58 10.04 39.63 3.23
CA SER A 58 9.76 38.35 3.88
C SER A 58 8.25 38.06 3.93
N ILE A 59 7.85 36.87 3.50
CA ILE A 59 6.46 36.40 3.52
C ILE A 59 6.33 35.33 4.60
N TYR A 60 5.42 35.55 5.54
CA TYR A 60 5.11 34.63 6.63
C TYR A 60 3.91 33.76 6.30
N PHE A 61 3.76 32.65 7.03
CA PHE A 61 2.63 31.74 6.87
C PHE A 61 1.28 32.44 6.97
N LYS A 62 1.12 33.32 7.96
CA LYS A 62 -0.09 34.12 8.17
C LYS A 62 -0.44 35.05 7.00
N ASP A 63 0.53 35.43 6.17
CA ASP A 63 0.32 36.34 5.05
C ASP A 63 -0.35 35.63 3.86
N ILE A 64 -0.30 34.30 3.82
CA ILE A 64 -0.82 33.48 2.71
C ILE A 64 -1.93 32.52 3.15
N TRP A 65 -2.23 32.44 4.45
CA TRP A 65 -3.24 31.54 4.96
C TRP A 65 -4.64 32.13 4.77
N PRO A 66 -5.54 31.46 4.04
CA PRO A 66 -6.89 31.97 3.81
C PRO A 66 -7.73 31.90 5.08
N SER A 67 -8.60 32.89 5.26
CA SER A 67 -9.63 32.88 6.29
C SER A 67 -10.75 31.89 5.95
N ASN A 68 -11.50 31.46 6.96
CA ASN A 68 -12.66 30.59 6.75
C ASN A 68 -13.73 31.25 5.87
N ASP A 69 -13.90 32.57 5.96
CA ASP A 69 -14.88 33.32 5.18
C ASP A 69 -14.49 33.38 3.69
N GLU A 70 -13.21 33.62 3.39
CA GLU A 70 -12.68 33.56 2.02
C GLU A 70 -12.88 32.17 1.41
N ILE A 71 -12.59 31.10 2.18
CA ILE A 71 -12.82 29.72 1.73
C ILE A 71 -14.30 29.49 1.46
N ALA A 72 -15.19 29.85 2.39
CA ALA A 72 -16.62 29.63 2.26
C ALA A 72 -17.21 30.35 1.05
N GLN A 73 -16.79 31.60 0.80
CA GLN A 73 -17.23 32.39 -0.34
C GLN A 73 -16.79 31.77 -1.67
N VAL A 74 -15.54 31.28 -1.77
CA VAL A 74 -15.05 30.60 -2.96
C VAL A 74 -15.79 29.28 -3.18
N VAL A 75 -16.00 28.48 -2.12
CA VAL A 75 -16.76 27.23 -2.22
C VAL A 75 -18.18 27.48 -2.71
N GLN A 76 -18.88 28.46 -2.14
CA GLN A 76 -20.26 28.79 -2.52
C GLN A 76 -20.38 29.24 -3.98
N SER A 77 -19.41 30.00 -4.48
CA SER A 77 -19.40 30.50 -5.86
C SER A 77 -18.92 29.46 -6.89
N SER A 78 -18.10 28.49 -6.46
CA SER A 78 -17.34 27.63 -7.38
C SER A 78 -17.74 26.16 -7.35
N VAL A 79 -18.38 25.65 -6.29
CA VAL A 79 -18.78 24.24 -6.18
C VAL A 79 -20.26 24.10 -6.50
N LEU A 80 -20.57 24.00 -7.80
CA LEU A 80 -21.94 24.08 -8.31
C LEU A 80 -22.56 22.70 -8.57
N PRO A 81 -23.89 22.52 -8.38
CA PRO A 81 -24.58 21.26 -8.64
C PRO A 81 -24.32 20.67 -10.03
N ASP A 82 -24.18 21.52 -11.05
CA ASP A 82 -23.97 21.08 -12.42
C ASP A 82 -22.58 20.46 -12.66
N MET A 83 -21.58 20.80 -11.84
CA MET A 83 -20.28 20.11 -11.85
C MET A 83 -20.43 18.65 -11.42
N PHE A 84 -21.28 18.38 -10.43
CA PHE A 84 -21.56 17.01 -9.99
C PHE A 84 -22.32 16.26 -11.09
N LYS A 85 -23.40 16.83 -11.62
CA LYS A 85 -24.19 16.18 -12.68
C LYS A 85 -23.32 15.81 -13.88
N SER A 86 -22.55 16.76 -14.41
CA SER A 86 -21.67 16.53 -15.56
C SER A 86 -20.60 15.48 -15.28
N THR A 87 -20.01 15.47 -14.08
CA THR A 87 -19.02 14.45 -13.68
C THR A 87 -19.65 13.06 -13.64
N TYR A 88 -20.82 12.90 -13.01
CA TYR A 88 -21.49 11.59 -12.91
C TYR A 88 -22.06 11.09 -14.24
N GLU A 89 -22.51 11.99 -15.12
CA GLU A 89 -22.90 11.63 -16.49
C GLU A 89 -21.72 11.15 -17.33
N ALA A 90 -20.51 11.65 -17.07
CA ALA A 90 -19.31 11.24 -17.79
C ALA A 90 -18.75 9.90 -17.30
N ILE A 91 -18.87 9.58 -16.00
CA ILE A 91 -18.32 8.34 -15.40
C ILE A 91 -18.88 7.09 -16.09
N THR A 92 -20.16 7.07 -16.45
CA THR A 92 -20.80 5.91 -17.09
C THR A 92 -20.36 5.68 -18.53
N LYS A 93 -19.82 6.70 -19.20
CA LYS A 93 -19.35 6.61 -20.59
C LYS A 93 -17.98 5.95 -20.70
N GLY A 94 -17.23 5.86 -19.60
CA GLY A 94 -15.85 5.39 -19.61
C GLY A 94 -14.93 6.27 -20.47
N ASN A 95 -13.75 5.76 -20.80
CA ASN A 95 -12.84 6.39 -21.77
C ASN A 95 -12.59 5.42 -22.94
N LEU A 96 -11.95 5.91 -24.01
CA LEU A 96 -11.70 5.10 -25.21
C LEU A 96 -10.95 3.80 -24.92
N MET A 97 -9.92 3.85 -24.06
CA MET A 97 -9.13 2.66 -23.71
C MET A 97 -9.97 1.62 -22.96
N TRP A 98 -10.79 2.05 -22.00
CA TRP A 98 -11.70 1.19 -21.25
C TRP A 98 -12.74 0.54 -22.16
N ASN A 99 -13.35 1.33 -23.03
CA ASN A 99 -14.41 0.87 -23.93
C ASN A 99 -13.90 -0.09 -25.03
N GLN A 100 -12.60 -0.07 -25.33
CA GLN A 100 -11.96 -0.97 -26.30
C GLN A 100 -11.53 -2.32 -25.71
N LEU A 101 -11.62 -2.50 -24.39
CA LEU A 101 -11.29 -3.78 -23.77
C LEU A 101 -12.26 -4.86 -24.25
N SER A 102 -11.72 -5.90 -24.88
CA SER A 102 -12.49 -7.06 -25.31
C SER A 102 -12.78 -7.96 -24.10
N VAL A 103 -14.05 -8.27 -23.87
CA VAL A 103 -14.49 -9.17 -22.80
C VAL A 103 -15.20 -10.39 -23.40
N PRO A 104 -14.88 -11.62 -22.95
CA PRO A 104 -15.64 -12.79 -23.35
C PRO A 104 -17.09 -12.72 -22.88
N ALA A 105 -18.04 -13.21 -23.67
CA ALA A 105 -19.47 -13.26 -23.31
C ALA A 105 -19.82 -14.40 -22.33
N SER A 106 -18.83 -15.16 -21.85
CA SER A 106 -19.03 -16.30 -20.95
C SER A 106 -19.44 -15.85 -19.56
N THR A 107 -20.34 -16.60 -18.93
CA THR A 107 -20.71 -16.44 -17.52
C THR A 107 -19.70 -17.06 -16.56
N LEU A 108 -18.95 -18.07 -17.03
CA LEU A 108 -17.85 -18.69 -16.30
C LEU A 108 -16.52 -18.13 -16.79
N TYR A 109 -15.65 -17.71 -15.86
CA TYR A 109 -14.34 -17.17 -16.19
C TYR A 109 -13.43 -18.27 -16.75
N SER A 110 -12.86 -18.05 -17.93
CA SER A 110 -11.89 -18.96 -18.53
C SER A 110 -10.51 -18.69 -17.94
N TRP A 111 -10.13 -19.46 -16.93
CA TRP A 111 -8.82 -19.34 -16.28
C TRP A 111 -7.69 -19.61 -17.29
N ASP A 112 -6.76 -18.66 -17.41
CA ASP A 112 -5.54 -18.84 -18.19
C ASP A 112 -4.41 -19.34 -17.26
N PRO A 113 -3.91 -20.58 -17.44
CA PRO A 113 -2.86 -21.13 -16.58
C PRO A 113 -1.52 -20.39 -16.71
N ASN A 114 -1.32 -19.59 -17.76
CA ASN A 114 -0.11 -18.77 -17.92
C ASN A 114 -0.24 -17.38 -17.28
N SER A 115 -1.42 -17.01 -16.80
CA SER A 115 -1.65 -15.70 -16.20
C SER A 115 -0.91 -15.56 -14.88
N THR A 116 -0.11 -14.50 -14.77
CA THR A 116 0.55 -14.13 -13.51
C THR A 116 -0.25 -13.10 -12.70
N TYR A 117 -1.45 -12.73 -13.15
CA TYR A 117 -2.33 -11.75 -12.49
C TYR A 117 -3.62 -12.36 -11.96
N ILE A 118 -4.24 -13.28 -12.70
CA ILE A 118 -5.51 -13.93 -12.35
C ILE A 118 -5.27 -15.44 -12.35
N HIS A 119 -5.36 -16.06 -11.18
CA HIS A 119 -5.17 -17.51 -10.99
C HIS A 119 -6.40 -18.10 -10.32
N GLU A 120 -6.75 -19.34 -10.65
CA GLU A 120 -7.86 -20.06 -10.01
C GLU A 120 -7.46 -20.47 -8.58
N PRO A 121 -8.06 -19.87 -7.54
CA PRO A 121 -7.60 -20.11 -6.19
C PRO A 121 -8.06 -21.49 -5.67
N PRO A 122 -7.28 -22.14 -4.79
CA PRO A 122 -7.56 -23.49 -4.33
C PRO A 122 -8.66 -23.58 -3.26
N TYR A 123 -9.30 -22.47 -2.88
CA TYR A 123 -10.17 -22.37 -1.70
C TYR A 123 -11.36 -23.34 -1.71
N PHE A 124 -11.91 -23.61 -2.89
CA PHE A 124 -13.07 -24.50 -3.05
C PHE A 124 -12.69 -25.88 -3.59
N LYS A 125 -11.39 -26.18 -3.69
CA LYS A 125 -10.92 -27.49 -4.14
C LYS A 125 -11.37 -28.55 -3.14
N ASN A 126 -12.03 -29.60 -3.64
CA ASN A 126 -12.61 -30.68 -2.84
C ASN A 126 -13.73 -30.24 -1.86
N MET A 127 -14.36 -29.07 -2.08
CA MET A 127 -15.49 -28.65 -1.26
C MET A 127 -16.67 -29.60 -1.44
N THR A 128 -17.21 -30.10 -0.33
CA THR A 128 -18.39 -30.97 -0.29
C THR A 128 -19.64 -30.17 0.05
N VAL A 129 -20.82 -30.68 -0.33
CA VAL A 129 -22.11 -30.06 0.01
C VAL A 129 -22.34 -30.05 1.52
N GLU A 130 -21.99 -31.16 2.19
CA GLU A 130 -22.02 -31.26 3.64
C GLU A 130 -20.62 -30.90 4.20
N PRO A 131 -20.49 -29.85 5.04
CA PRO A 131 -19.20 -29.48 5.59
C PRO A 131 -18.71 -30.55 6.56
N PRO A 132 -17.40 -30.88 6.57
CA PRO A 132 -16.85 -31.98 7.38
C PRO A 132 -16.86 -31.72 8.90
N GLY A 133 -17.39 -30.58 9.34
CA GLY A 133 -17.34 -30.13 10.73
C GLY A 133 -15.96 -29.59 11.15
N PRO A 134 -15.87 -28.99 12.35
CA PRO A 134 -14.60 -28.52 12.89
C PRO A 134 -13.71 -29.71 13.26
N HIS A 135 -12.40 -29.57 13.01
CA HIS A 135 -11.38 -30.53 13.47
C HIS A 135 -10.48 -29.87 14.51
N GLY A 136 -9.97 -30.68 15.45
CA GLY A 136 -8.99 -30.20 16.42
C GLY A 136 -7.61 -30.01 15.76
N VAL A 137 -6.85 -29.03 16.24
CA VAL A 137 -5.44 -28.83 15.89
C VAL A 137 -4.58 -29.46 16.99
N LYS A 138 -3.68 -30.37 16.62
CA LYS A 138 -2.74 -31.05 17.53
C LYS A 138 -1.31 -30.80 17.07
N ASP A 139 -0.39 -30.69 18.03
CA ASP A 139 1.07 -30.60 17.79
C ASP A 139 1.49 -29.50 16.79
N ALA A 140 0.77 -28.37 16.78
CA ALA A 140 1.05 -27.25 15.89
C ALA A 140 2.30 -26.47 16.33
N TYR A 141 3.11 -26.09 15.35
CA TYR A 141 4.24 -25.19 15.55
C TYR A 141 3.83 -23.73 15.42
N CYS A 142 4.40 -22.88 16.27
CA CYS A 142 4.28 -21.43 16.16
C CYS A 142 5.15 -20.93 15.01
N LEU A 143 4.55 -20.61 13.85
CA LEU A 143 5.27 -20.09 12.69
C LEU A 143 5.89 -18.71 12.96
N LEU A 144 5.20 -17.86 13.72
CA LEU A 144 5.58 -16.46 13.96
C LEU A 144 5.17 -16.04 15.38
N ASN A 145 6.07 -15.33 16.07
CA ASN A 145 5.80 -14.73 17.37
C ASN A 145 6.02 -13.22 17.30
N PHE A 146 4.96 -12.43 17.45
CA PHE A 146 5.02 -10.98 17.25
C PHE A 146 4.90 -10.17 18.55
N GLY A 147 5.28 -8.89 18.46
CA GLY A 147 4.91 -7.87 19.43
C GLY A 147 3.54 -7.24 19.13
N ASP A 148 3.33 -6.06 19.69
CA ASP A 148 2.10 -5.29 19.48
C ASP A 148 2.13 -4.52 18.15
N SER A 149 0.99 -3.94 17.78
CA SER A 149 0.84 -3.02 16.64
C SER A 149 1.22 -3.61 15.27
N ILE A 150 1.09 -4.93 15.10
CA ILE A 150 1.16 -5.56 13.78
C ILE A 150 -0.04 -5.13 12.94
N THR A 151 0.23 -4.32 11.91
CA THR A 151 -0.78 -3.87 10.94
C THR A 151 -0.99 -4.89 9.82
N THR A 152 -2.11 -4.76 9.08
CA THR A 152 -2.36 -5.58 7.90
C THR A 152 -1.34 -5.39 6.78
N ASP A 153 -0.60 -4.27 6.73
CA ASP A 153 0.53 -4.12 5.79
C ASP A 153 1.74 -4.98 6.17
N HIS A 154 1.89 -5.36 7.44
CA HIS A 154 2.89 -6.36 7.83
C HIS A 154 2.46 -7.76 7.40
N ILE A 155 1.17 -8.07 7.55
CA ILE A 155 0.57 -9.38 7.24
C ILE A 155 0.48 -9.60 5.72
N SER A 156 0.01 -8.61 4.98
CA SER A 156 -0.21 -8.66 3.53
C SER A 156 0.22 -7.30 2.92
N PRO A 157 1.53 -7.11 2.66
CA PRO A 157 2.03 -5.88 2.05
C PRO A 157 1.39 -5.67 0.68
N ALA A 158 1.06 -4.42 0.34
CA ALA A 158 0.49 -4.07 -0.98
C ALA A 158 1.50 -3.39 -1.92
N GLY A 159 2.68 -3.02 -1.41
CA GLY A 159 3.72 -2.27 -2.14
C GLY A 159 4.58 -3.13 -3.05
N SER A 160 5.80 -2.67 -3.31
CA SER A 160 6.75 -3.32 -4.21
C SER A 160 7.18 -4.72 -3.73
N ILE A 161 7.37 -5.62 -4.69
CA ILE A 161 7.88 -6.98 -4.47
C ILE A 161 9.41 -6.94 -4.36
N GLN A 162 9.98 -7.47 -3.28
CA GLN A 162 11.44 -7.46 -3.05
C GLN A 162 12.15 -8.48 -3.93
N LYS A 163 13.30 -8.10 -4.50
CA LYS A 163 14.03 -8.87 -5.53
C LYS A 163 14.36 -10.32 -5.14
N ASP A 164 14.65 -10.58 -3.87
CA ASP A 164 15.08 -11.90 -3.37
C ASP A 164 13.95 -12.63 -2.63
N SER A 165 12.72 -12.10 -2.67
CA SER A 165 11.57 -12.70 -1.99
C SER A 165 11.06 -13.95 -2.70
N PRO A 166 10.34 -14.85 -1.99
CA PRO A 166 9.68 -15.99 -2.62
C PRO A 166 8.78 -15.60 -3.80
N ALA A 167 8.06 -14.47 -3.69
CA ALA A 167 7.20 -13.97 -4.76
C ALA A 167 7.99 -13.53 -6.00
N ALA A 168 9.16 -12.92 -5.81
CA ALA A 168 10.04 -12.54 -6.92
C ALA A 168 10.60 -13.77 -7.65
N LYS A 169 11.06 -14.80 -6.91
CA LYS A 169 11.53 -16.06 -7.51
C LYS A 169 10.45 -16.70 -8.38
N PHE A 170 9.25 -16.80 -7.84
CA PHE A 170 8.09 -17.34 -8.56
C PHE A 170 7.77 -16.56 -9.85
N LEU A 171 7.80 -15.22 -9.80
CA LEU A 171 7.55 -14.39 -10.99
C LEU A 171 8.65 -14.56 -12.04
N LEU A 172 9.92 -14.64 -11.63
CA LEU A 172 11.05 -14.88 -12.53
C LEU A 172 10.97 -16.26 -13.19
N GLU A 173 10.62 -17.29 -12.43
CA GLU A 173 10.41 -18.66 -12.95
C GLU A 173 9.29 -18.72 -14.00
N ARG A 174 8.33 -17.78 -13.95
CA ARG A 174 7.28 -17.61 -14.96
C ARG A 174 7.61 -16.58 -16.05
N GLY A 175 8.87 -16.18 -16.17
CA GLY A 175 9.35 -15.29 -17.23
C GLY A 175 8.92 -13.83 -17.08
N VAL A 176 8.52 -13.39 -15.87
CA VAL A 176 8.21 -11.98 -15.61
C VAL A 176 9.49 -11.23 -15.25
N ASP A 177 9.83 -10.23 -16.06
CA ASP A 177 10.97 -9.36 -15.78
C ASP A 177 10.76 -8.53 -14.51
N LYS A 178 11.86 -8.21 -13.83
CA LYS A 178 11.83 -7.45 -12.56
C LYS A 178 11.08 -6.11 -12.65
N LYS A 179 11.20 -5.40 -13.78
CA LYS A 179 10.50 -4.12 -14.03
C LYS A 179 8.97 -4.31 -14.07
N ASP A 180 8.52 -5.52 -14.39
CA ASP A 180 7.12 -5.90 -14.60
C ASP A 180 6.53 -6.67 -13.40
N PHE A 181 7.28 -6.81 -12.30
CA PHE A 181 6.74 -7.37 -11.05
C PHE A 181 5.50 -6.63 -10.57
N ASN A 182 5.44 -5.32 -10.83
CA ASN A 182 4.39 -4.43 -10.34
C ASN A 182 4.38 -4.46 -8.79
N SER A 183 3.21 -4.32 -8.17
CA SER A 183 3.04 -4.33 -6.71
C SER A 183 2.29 -5.57 -6.24
N TYR A 184 2.43 -5.96 -4.98
CA TYR A 184 1.59 -7.00 -4.39
C TYR A 184 0.09 -6.67 -4.52
N GLY A 185 -0.29 -5.39 -4.39
CA GLY A 185 -1.67 -4.95 -4.58
C GLY A 185 -2.21 -5.26 -5.98
N SER A 186 -1.38 -5.12 -7.02
CA SER A 186 -1.74 -5.47 -8.39
C SER A 186 -1.87 -6.98 -8.64
N ARG A 187 -1.24 -7.80 -7.79
CA ARG A 187 -1.18 -9.27 -7.92
C ARG A 187 -2.24 -9.98 -7.08
N ARG A 188 -3.21 -9.25 -6.51
CA ARG A 188 -4.26 -9.80 -5.63
C ARG A 188 -5.17 -10.86 -6.26
N GLY A 189 -5.27 -10.87 -7.59
CA GLY A 189 -5.98 -11.92 -8.32
C GLY A 189 -5.22 -13.25 -8.42
N ASN A 190 -3.98 -13.31 -7.94
CA ASN A 190 -3.13 -14.49 -7.98
C ASN A 190 -2.73 -14.91 -6.56
N ASP A 191 -3.38 -15.94 -6.02
CA ASP A 191 -3.13 -16.44 -4.66
C ASP A 191 -1.72 -17.00 -4.48
N GLU A 192 -1.09 -17.54 -5.53
CA GLU A 192 0.28 -18.05 -5.44
C GLU A 192 1.30 -16.94 -5.16
N VAL A 193 1.10 -15.74 -5.73
CA VAL A 193 1.89 -14.55 -5.43
C VAL A 193 1.54 -14.02 -4.04
N MET A 194 0.26 -13.97 -3.69
CA MET A 194 -0.19 -13.42 -2.41
C MET A 194 0.22 -14.27 -1.21
N ALA A 195 0.18 -15.60 -1.32
CA ALA A 195 0.69 -16.52 -0.31
C ALA A 195 2.19 -16.28 -0.06
N ARG A 196 2.98 -16.16 -1.13
CA ARG A 196 4.41 -15.80 -1.07
C ARG A 196 4.68 -14.39 -0.55
N GLY A 197 3.70 -13.50 -0.65
CA GLY A 197 3.72 -12.14 -0.10
C GLY A 197 3.30 -12.05 1.36
N THR A 198 2.71 -13.12 1.92
CA THR A 198 2.20 -13.10 3.29
C THR A 198 3.36 -13.01 4.28
N PHE A 199 3.31 -12.03 5.18
CA PHE A 199 4.41 -11.67 6.08
C PHE A 199 5.73 -11.31 5.39
N ALA A 200 5.69 -10.91 4.11
CA ALA A 200 6.87 -10.53 3.33
C ALA A 200 7.33 -9.07 3.56
N ASN A 201 6.72 -8.35 4.50
CA ASN A 201 7.07 -6.97 4.80
C ASN A 201 8.49 -6.88 5.39
N ILE A 202 9.35 -6.05 4.80
CA ILE A 202 10.75 -5.90 5.22
C ILE A 202 10.95 -5.31 6.62
N ARG A 203 9.87 -4.81 7.25
CA ARG A 203 9.89 -4.17 8.57
C ARG A 203 9.25 -5.01 9.66
N ILE A 204 8.78 -6.22 9.33
CA ILE A 204 8.18 -7.10 10.33
C ILE A 204 9.23 -7.54 11.35
N VAL A 205 8.86 -7.58 12.64
CA VAL A 205 9.77 -7.96 13.73
C VAL A 205 9.25 -9.24 14.37
N ASN A 206 9.97 -10.34 14.16
CA ASN A 206 9.63 -11.65 14.70
C ASN A 206 10.47 -11.94 15.94
N LYS A 207 9.82 -12.15 17.09
CA LYS A 207 10.46 -12.46 18.39
C LYS A 207 11.24 -13.77 18.36
N LEU A 208 10.88 -14.72 17.48
CA LEU A 208 11.66 -15.95 17.28
C LEU A 208 13.08 -15.66 16.77
N LEU A 209 13.30 -14.52 16.10
CA LEU A 209 14.60 -14.08 15.59
C LEU A 209 15.27 -13.04 16.50
N LYS A 210 14.96 -13.03 17.80
CA LYS A 210 15.60 -12.14 18.80
C LYS A 210 15.55 -10.65 18.41
N GLY A 211 14.46 -10.21 17.78
CA GLY A 211 14.24 -8.82 17.39
C GLY A 211 14.83 -8.43 16.03
N GLU A 212 15.34 -9.39 15.25
CA GLU A 212 15.73 -9.12 13.86
C GLU A 212 14.53 -8.62 13.04
N VAL A 213 14.78 -7.55 12.26
CA VAL A 213 13.80 -6.95 11.37
C VAL A 213 13.88 -7.63 10.00
N GLY A 214 12.78 -8.18 9.51
CA GLY A 214 12.68 -8.73 8.18
C GLY A 214 11.71 -9.91 8.05
N PRO A 215 11.40 -10.32 6.81
CA PRO A 215 10.33 -11.25 6.50
C PRO A 215 10.76 -12.72 6.66
N LYS A 216 11.33 -13.06 7.81
CA LYS A 216 11.92 -14.38 8.09
C LYS A 216 11.39 -14.97 9.39
N THR A 217 11.52 -16.28 9.51
CA THR A 217 11.23 -17.04 10.74
C THR A 217 12.18 -18.23 10.88
N ILE A 218 12.03 -18.98 11.98
CA ILE A 218 12.75 -20.23 12.22
C ILE A 218 11.81 -21.39 11.88
N HIS A 219 12.23 -22.27 10.98
CA HIS A 219 11.55 -23.52 10.70
C HIS A 219 11.83 -24.51 11.83
N VAL A 220 10.89 -24.63 12.77
CA VAL A 220 11.09 -25.31 14.08
C VAL A 220 11.71 -26.70 13.98
N PRO A 221 11.29 -27.60 13.06
CA PRO A 221 11.86 -28.94 12.96
C PRO A 221 13.36 -28.96 12.60
N THR A 222 13.81 -28.02 11.76
CA THR A 222 15.20 -27.98 11.23
C THR A 222 16.09 -26.98 11.96
N GLY A 223 15.51 -25.97 12.60
CA GLY A 223 16.23 -24.82 13.15
C GLY A 223 16.70 -23.81 12.09
N GLU A 224 16.43 -24.03 10.80
CA GLU A 224 16.85 -23.14 9.73
C GLU A 224 16.06 -21.82 9.74
N LYS A 225 16.75 -20.75 9.34
CA LYS A 225 16.16 -19.42 9.18
C LYS A 225 15.76 -19.20 7.72
N LEU A 226 14.46 -19.17 7.47
CA LEU A 226 13.88 -19.10 6.13
C LEU A 226 12.96 -17.88 5.97
N TYR A 227 12.57 -17.55 4.74
CA TYR A 227 11.44 -16.64 4.52
C TYR A 227 10.16 -17.27 5.09
N VAL A 228 9.21 -16.45 5.52
CA VAL A 228 7.99 -16.97 6.18
C VAL A 228 7.23 -17.96 5.29
N TYR A 229 7.09 -17.65 4.00
CA TYR A 229 6.47 -18.58 3.04
C TYR A 229 7.25 -19.89 2.95
N ASP A 230 8.57 -19.84 2.78
CA ASP A 230 9.42 -21.02 2.66
C ASP A 230 9.40 -21.90 3.93
N ALA A 231 9.24 -21.31 5.12
CA ALA A 231 9.12 -22.04 6.38
C ALA A 231 7.73 -22.68 6.61
N ALA A 232 6.71 -22.23 5.88
CA ALA A 232 5.34 -22.71 6.00
C ALA A 232 5.01 -23.83 5.00
N MET A 233 5.87 -24.02 3.98
CA MET A 233 5.76 -25.05 2.94
C MET A 233 6.56 -26.29 3.32
#